data_AF-A0A0M4GJN7-F1
#
_entry.id   AF-A0A0M4GJN7-F1
#
_cell.length_a   1.000
_cell.length_b   1.000
_cell.length_c   1.000
_cell.angle_alpha   90.00
_cell.angle_beta   90.00
_cell.angle_gamma   90.00
#
_symmetry.space_group_name_H-M   'P 1'
#
loop_
_entity.id
_entity.type
_entity.pdbx_description
1 polymer ?
#
loop_
_entity_poly.entity_id
_entity_poly.type
_entity_poly.pdbx_seq_one_letter_code
_entity_poly.pdbx_strand_id
1 'polypeptide(L)' 'MTNQSDFQKILAKPAQRALAGVNIETLEQLSKYSEAEIMELHGIGQNAFKKLQEALSDNGLSFAPKK' A
#
# COMPACT_ATOMS: atom_id res chain seq x y z
N MET A 1 -10.87 6.19 -17.45
CA MET A 1 -9.51 6.06 -16.90
C MET A 1 -9.67 5.89 -15.40
N THR A 2 -9.61 4.66 -14.91
CA THR A 2 -9.87 4.29 -13.52
C THR A 2 -8.74 4.81 -12.62
N ASN A 3 -9.12 5.55 -11.57
CA ASN A 3 -8.21 6.32 -10.71
C ASN A 3 -7.12 5.47 -10.07
N GLN A 4 -5.92 5.59 -10.62
CA GLN A 4 -4.65 5.25 -9.97
C GLN A 4 -4.48 6.23 -8.79
N SER A 5 -3.98 5.79 -7.63
CA SER A 5 -3.61 6.59 -6.45
C SER A 5 -4.66 7.09 -5.43
N ASP A 6 -5.96 6.80 -5.51
CA ASP A 6 -6.92 7.30 -4.49
C ASP A 6 -6.61 6.81 -3.06
N PHE A 7 -6.12 5.57 -2.92
CA PHE A 7 -5.66 5.02 -1.64
C PHE A 7 -4.40 5.72 -1.08
N GLN A 8 -3.63 6.44 -1.91
CA GLN A 8 -2.47 7.19 -1.41
C GLN A 8 -2.93 8.46 -0.67
N LYS A 9 -4.08 9.04 -1.03
CA LYS A 9 -4.61 10.26 -0.40
C LYS A 9 -4.96 10.07 1.08
N ILE A 10 -5.28 8.85 1.51
CA ILE A 10 -5.55 8.53 2.92
C ILE A 10 -4.27 8.35 3.75
N LEU A 11 -3.11 8.27 3.11
CA LEU A 11 -1.81 8.06 3.76
C LEU A 11 -1.11 9.39 4.07
N ALA A 12 -0.22 9.36 5.06
CA ALA A 12 0.66 10.49 5.36
C ALA A 12 1.75 10.65 4.26
N LYS A 13 2.31 11.86 4.13
CA LYS A 13 3.38 12.17 3.15
C LYS A 13 4.55 11.16 3.16
N PRO A 14 5.05 10.65 4.31
CA PRO A 14 6.12 9.66 4.31
C PRO A 14 5.70 8.32 3.68
N ALA A 15 4.50 7.84 3.97
CA ALA A 15 3.96 6.60 3.42
C ALA A 15 3.71 6.70 1.90
N GLN A 16 3.18 7.84 1.43
CA GLN A 16 3.03 8.11 0.00
C GLN A 16 4.38 8.04 -0.73
N ARG A 17 5.42 8.68 -0.17
CA ARG A 17 6.78 8.67 -0.73
C ARG A 17 7.40 7.28 -0.72
N ALA A 18 7.19 6.51 0.35
CA ALA A 18 7.70 5.15 0.46
C ALA A 18 7.13 4.26 -0.66
N LEU A 19 5.81 4.32 -0.90
CA LEU A 19 5.16 3.57 -1.98
C LEU A 19 5.59 4.03 -3.37
N ALA A 20 5.68 5.35 -3.59
CA ALA A 20 6.17 5.90 -4.85
C ALA A 20 7.63 5.48 -5.12
N GLY A 21 8.47 5.39 -4.08
CA GLY A 21 9.85 4.94 -4.18
C GLY A 21 10.01 3.50 -4.67
N VAL A 22 8.97 2.66 -4.49
CA VAL A 22 8.92 1.28 -5.00
C VAL A 22 7.93 1.10 -6.16
N ASN A 23 7.54 2.20 -6.82
CA ASN A 23 6.63 2.23 -7.96
C ASN A 23 5.24 1.60 -7.69
N ILE A 24 4.73 1.71 -6.45
CA ILE A 24 3.39 1.26 -6.08
C ILE A 24 2.41 2.44 -6.22
N GLU A 25 1.67 2.46 -7.32
CA GLU A 25 0.69 3.52 -7.63
C GLU A 25 -0.76 3.04 -7.59
N THR A 26 -0.96 1.72 -7.51
CA THR A 26 -2.27 1.06 -7.55
C THR A 26 -2.39 -0.02 -6.48
N LEU A 27 -3.62 -0.34 -6.09
CA LEU A 27 -3.90 -1.43 -5.15
C LEU A 27 -3.50 -2.80 -5.73
N GLU A 28 -3.59 -2.98 -7.05
CA GLU A 28 -3.15 -4.21 -7.74
C GLU A 28 -1.63 -4.39 -7.72
N GLN A 29 -0.86 -3.29 -7.73
CA GLN A 29 0.58 -3.37 -7.50
C GLN A 29 0.86 -3.66 -6.04
N LEU A 30 0.15 -2.99 -5.12
CA LEU A 30 0.29 -3.19 -3.69
C LEU A 30 0.02 -4.64 -3.27
N SER A 31 -1.01 -5.29 -3.84
CA SER A 31 -1.37 -6.68 -3.54
C SER A 31 -0.32 -7.72 -3.96
N LYS A 32 0.65 -7.33 -4.81
CA LYS A 32 1.79 -8.19 -5.18
C LYS A 32 2.89 -8.23 -4.11
N TYR A 33 2.86 -7.30 -3.17
CA TYR A 33 3.79 -7.24 -2.05
C TYR A 33 3.19 -7.91 -0.83
N SER A 34 4.05 -8.55 -0.04
CA SER A 34 3.70 -9.13 1.24
C SER A 34 3.65 -8.07 2.34
N GLU A 35 2.96 -8.40 3.44
CA GLU A 35 2.89 -7.51 4.61
C GLU A 35 4.27 -7.14 5.15
N ALA A 36 5.22 -8.09 5.10
CA ALA A 36 6.59 -7.89 5.55
C ALA A 36 7.33 -6.87 4.67
N GLU A 37 7.28 -7.04 3.35
CA GLU A 37 7.93 -6.11 2.40
C GLU A 37 7.38 -4.68 2.55
N ILE A 38 6.06 -4.54 2.76
CA ILE A 38 5.44 -3.23 2.97
C ILE A 38 5.85 -2.61 4.32
N MET A 39 5.99 -3.43 5.37
CA MET A 39 6.45 -2.96 6.68
C MET A 39 7.95 -2.62 6.71
N GLU A 40 8.75 -3.18 5.79
CA GLU A 40 10.17 -2.82 5.62
C GLU A 40 10.36 -1.47 4.91
N LEU A 41 9.33 -0.96 4.22
CA LEU A 41 9.41 0.34 3.54
C LEU A 41 9.57 1.48 4.54
N HIS A 42 10.70 2.17 4.46
CA HIS A 42 11.05 3.27 5.34
C HIS A 42 10.07 4.45 5.13
N GLY A 43 9.12 4.61 6.06
CA GLY A 43 8.04 5.59 5.97
C GLY A 43 6.63 4.99 6.11
N ILE A 44 6.49 3.66 6.05
CA ILE A 44 5.25 2.96 6.40
C ILE A 44 5.28 2.62 7.88
N GLY A 45 4.45 3.32 8.66
CA GLY A 45 4.16 2.94 10.06
C GLY A 45 2.88 2.13 10.18
N GLN A 46 2.60 1.61 11.38
CA GLN A 46 1.40 0.80 11.68
C GLN A 46 0.09 1.46 11.21
N ASN A 47 -0.05 2.78 11.34
CA ASN A 47 -1.25 3.50 10.89
C ASN A 47 -1.40 3.50 9.37
N ALA A 48 -0.30 3.63 8.62
CA ALA A 48 -0.33 3.55 7.17
C ALA A 48 -0.64 2.12 6.73
N PHE A 49 0.01 1.13 7.36
CA PHE A 49 -0.22 -0.28 7.08
C PHE A 49 -1.69 -0.69 7.25
N LYS A 50 -2.34 -0.32 8.35
CA LYS A 50 -3.78 -0.60 8.57
C LYS A 50 -4.66 -0.02 7.46
N LYS A 51 -4.41 1.24 7.08
CA LYS A 51 -5.15 1.90 5.98
C LYS A 51 -4.95 1.20 4.63
N LEU A 52 -3.74 0.71 4.37
CA LEU A 52 -3.45 -0.08 3.17
C LEU A 52 -4.21 -1.41 3.18
N GLN A 53 -4.23 -2.09 4.33
CA GLN A 53 -4.96 -3.35 4.51
C GLN A 53 -6.47 -3.16 4.32
N GLU A 54 -7.04 -2.10 4.88
CA GLU A 54 -8.45 -1.71 4.69
C GLU A 54 -8.74 -1.42 3.22
N ALA A 55 -7.92 -0.59 2.56
CA ALA A 55 -8.10 -0.25 1.15
C ALA A 55 -8.02 -1.47 0.22
N LEU A 56 -7.13 -2.43 0.51
CA LEU A 56 -7.07 -3.71 -0.19
C LEU A 56 -8.37 -4.51 0.03
N SER A 57 -8.78 -4.66 1.28
CA SER A 57 -9.96 -5.45 1.66
C SER A 57 -11.26 -4.89 1.06
N ASP A 58 -11.42 -3.56 1.05
CA ASP A 58 -12.55 -2.86 0.43
C ASP A 58 -12.66 -3.13 -1.08
N ASN A 59 -11.53 -3.47 -1.73
CA ASN A 59 -11.46 -3.83 -3.14
C ASN A 59 -11.40 -5.35 -3.38
N GLY A 60 -11.61 -6.17 -2.34
CA GLY A 60 -11.52 -7.63 -2.43
C GLY A 60 -10.11 -8.15 -2.71
N LEU A 61 -9.09 -7.32 -2.45
CA LEU A 61 -7.67 -7.65 -2.58
C LEU A 61 -7.07 -7.92 -1.20
N SER A 62 -5.91 -8.57 -1.20
CA SER A 62 -5.10 -8.81 0.00
C SER A 62 -3.63 -8.65 -0.34
N PHE A 63 -2.78 -8.52 0.69
CA PHE A 63 -1.34 -8.63 0.50
C PHE A 63 -0.97 -10.03 0.02
N ALA A 64 0.15 -10.11 -0.71
CA ALA A 64 0.69 -11.38 -1.13
C ALA A 64 1.06 -12.24 0.10
N PRO A 65 0.93 -13.57 0.00
CA PRO A 65 1.42 -14.46 1.04
C PRO A 65 2.92 -14.20 1.28
N LYS A 66 3.37 -14.37 2.54
CA LYS A 66 4.79 -14.30 2.89
C LYS A 66 5.59 -15.21 1.96
N LYS A 67 6.59 -14.64 1.29
CA LYS A 67 7.65 -15.41 0.62
C LYS A 67 8.65 -15.94 1.63
#